data_AF-A0A0C2BNY1-F1
#
_entry.id   AF-A0A0C2BNY1-F1
#
_cell.length_a   1.000
_cell.length_b   1.000
_cell.length_c   1.000
_cell.angle_alpha   90.00
_cell.angle_beta   90.00
_cell.angle_gamma   90.00
#
_symmetry.space_group_name_H-M   'P 1'
#
loop_
_entity.id
_entity.type
_entity.pdbx_description
1 polymer ?
#
loop_
_entity_poly.entity_id
_entity_poly.type
_entity_poly.pdbx_seq_one_letter_code
_entity_poly.pdbx_strand_id
1 'polypeptide(L)'
;TLALDLEKPVVTTEGVSVVAKWNPLPINGVKYLVEIKEAKSRRPWTAASSEPVEGDSYMITGLTSGEDYTVRVTAITPEVHGTPSQESEIFKYENVIENEKPSFVVAPDDVTVMKGAKMKISAKFKGYPAPEVQWFKHRKEIFSGQRLWIETIAGVSSLNVGEVREDDEGDYS
;
A
#
# COMPACT_ATOMS: atom_id res chain seq x y z
N THR A 1 -25.09 29.60 -26.96
CA THR A 1 -24.98 28.25 -26.38
C THR A 1 -24.16 28.35 -25.12
N LEU A 2 -24.58 27.75 -24.02
CA LEU A 2 -23.78 27.74 -22.80
C LEU A 2 -22.52 26.91 -23.10
N ALA A 3 -21.34 27.50 -23.01
CA ALA A 3 -20.10 26.74 -23.16
C ALA A 3 -19.88 25.94 -21.88
N LEU A 4 -19.63 24.64 -22.01
CA LEU A 4 -19.29 23.75 -20.89
C LEU A 4 -17.77 23.73 -20.66
N ASP A 5 -17.11 24.87 -20.84
CA ASP A 5 -15.66 24.97 -20.78
C ASP A 5 -15.19 24.90 -19.32
N LEU A 6 -14.27 23.97 -19.05
CA LEU A 6 -13.64 23.79 -17.75
C LEU A 6 -12.22 24.35 -17.76
N GLU A 7 -11.83 24.94 -16.64
CA GLU A 7 -10.42 25.20 -16.33
C GLU A 7 -9.66 23.88 -16.18
N LYS A 8 -8.31 23.92 -16.29
CA LYS A 8 -7.49 22.72 -16.09
C LYS A 8 -7.71 22.16 -14.67
N PRO A 9 -7.79 20.83 -14.51
CA PRO A 9 -7.88 20.22 -13.20
C PRO A 9 -6.54 20.33 -12.45
N VAL A 10 -6.63 20.31 -11.13
CA VAL A 10 -5.48 20.20 -10.22
C VAL A 10 -5.38 18.75 -9.76
N VAL A 11 -4.18 18.18 -9.83
CA VAL A 11 -3.92 16.81 -9.36
C VAL A 11 -3.07 16.85 -8.09
N THR A 12 -3.49 16.11 -7.07
CA THR A 12 -2.75 15.91 -5.81
C THR A 12 -2.37 14.44 -5.65
N THR A 13 -1.15 14.19 -5.21
CA THR A 13 -0.60 12.85 -4.95
C THR A 13 -0.19 12.72 -3.48
N GLU A 14 -0.82 11.80 -2.74
CA GLU A 14 -0.50 11.50 -1.34
C GLU A 14 -0.35 9.98 -1.15
N GLY A 15 0.89 9.52 -0.94
CA GLY A 15 1.20 8.08 -0.90
C GLY A 15 0.78 7.39 -2.19
N VAL A 16 -0.17 6.45 -2.09
CA VAL A 16 -0.74 5.72 -3.24
C VAL A 16 -1.99 6.39 -3.83
N SER A 17 -2.47 7.48 -3.21
CA SER A 17 -3.68 8.18 -3.64
C SER A 17 -3.35 9.26 -4.66
N VAL A 18 -4.07 9.25 -5.78
CA VAL A 18 -4.04 10.31 -6.79
C VAL A 18 -5.45 10.85 -6.95
N VAL A 19 -5.63 12.15 -6.72
CA VAL A 19 -6.94 12.81 -6.82
C VAL A 19 -6.87 13.92 -7.85
N ALA A 20 -7.76 13.88 -8.85
CA ALA A 20 -7.99 15.00 -9.75
C ALA A 20 -9.15 15.83 -9.21
N LYS A 21 -8.98 17.16 -9.15
CA LYS A 21 -9.97 18.12 -8.67
C LYS A 21 -10.20 19.23 -9.68
N TRP A 22 -11.44 19.68 -9.84
CA TRP A 22 -11.83 20.75 -10.76
C TRP A 22 -12.85 21.70 -10.12
N ASN A 23 -13.05 22.86 -10.74
CA ASN A 23 -14.11 23.80 -10.36
C ASN A 23 -15.42 23.35 -11.03
N PRO A 24 -16.43 22.88 -10.28
CA PRO A 24 -17.68 22.41 -10.88
C PRO A 24 -18.46 23.59 -11.50
N LEU A 25 -19.11 23.32 -12.62
CA LEU A 25 -20.00 24.27 -13.29
C LEU A 25 -21.30 24.39 -12.48
N PRO A 26 -21.90 25.59 -12.35
CA PRO A 26 -23.15 25.79 -11.64
C PRO A 26 -24.36 25.33 -12.47
N ILE A 27 -24.34 24.08 -12.93
CA ILE A 27 -25.34 23.46 -13.80
C ILE A 27 -25.91 22.24 -13.09
N ASN A 28 -27.22 22.18 -12.96
CA ASN A 28 -27.87 21.04 -12.28
C ASN A 28 -27.75 19.77 -13.12
N GLY A 29 -27.38 18.65 -12.49
CA GLY A 29 -27.26 17.34 -13.15
C GLY A 29 -26.06 17.18 -14.07
N VAL A 30 -25.11 18.12 -14.09
CA VAL A 30 -23.85 17.97 -14.82
C VAL A 30 -22.99 16.87 -14.18
N LYS A 31 -22.37 16.05 -15.02
CA LYS A 31 -21.39 15.02 -14.65
C LYS A 31 -20.07 15.30 -15.36
N TYR A 32 -19.02 14.61 -14.94
CA TYR A 32 -17.66 14.86 -15.39
C TYR A 32 -17.01 13.58 -15.87
N LEU A 33 -16.62 13.55 -17.14
CA LEU A 33 -15.73 12.49 -17.64
C LEU A 33 -14.30 12.89 -17.32
N VAL A 34 -13.65 12.09 -16.48
CA VAL A 34 -12.22 12.23 -16.14
C VAL A 34 -11.42 11.34 -17.06
N GLU A 35 -10.51 11.93 -17.83
CA GLU A 35 -9.63 11.22 -18.74
C GLU A 35 -8.17 11.40 -18.34
N ILE A 36 -7.37 10.35 -18.55
CA ILE A 36 -5.95 10.31 -18.21
C ILE A 36 -5.15 9.74 -19.38
N LYS A 37 -3.89 10.16 -19.49
CA LYS A 37 -2.89 9.54 -20.36
C LYS A 37 -1.52 9.58 -19.69
N GLU A 38 -0.66 8.64 -20.07
CA GLU A 38 0.79 8.78 -19.87
C GLU A 38 1.26 10.03 -20.65
N ALA A 39 1.91 10.97 -19.98
CA ALA A 39 2.16 12.32 -20.49
C ALA A 39 3.03 12.33 -21.77
N LYS A 40 3.94 11.35 -21.90
CA LYS A 40 4.85 11.20 -23.05
C LYS A 40 4.29 10.29 -24.14
N SER A 41 3.15 9.64 -23.91
CA SER A 41 2.58 8.66 -24.81
C SER A 41 1.84 9.33 -25.97
N ARG A 42 1.90 8.69 -27.14
CA ARG A 42 1.06 9.06 -28.32
C ARG A 42 -0.29 8.33 -28.32
N ARG A 43 -0.56 7.50 -27.32
CA ARG A 43 -1.83 6.78 -27.18
C ARG A 43 -2.97 7.78 -26.93
N PRO A 44 -4.20 7.45 -27.35
CA PRO A 44 -5.35 8.28 -27.05
C PRO A 44 -5.60 8.33 -25.53
N TRP A 45 -6.33 9.36 -25.12
CA TRP A 45 -6.86 9.49 -23.77
C TRP A 45 -7.76 8.30 -23.42
N THR A 46 -7.73 7.88 -22.17
CA THR A 46 -8.59 6.83 -21.63
C THR A 46 -9.39 7.37 -20.45
N ALA A 47 -10.64 6.92 -20.30
CA ALA A 47 -11.43 7.25 -19.13
C ALA A 47 -10.77 6.66 -17.86
N ALA A 48 -10.60 7.50 -16.84
CA ALA A 48 -10.11 7.08 -15.52
C ALA A 48 -11.21 6.46 -14.64
N SER A 49 -12.48 6.63 -15.04
CA SER A 49 -13.68 6.10 -14.40
C SER A 49 -14.49 5.28 -15.41
N SER A 50 -15.32 4.36 -14.92
CA SER A 50 -16.22 3.57 -15.77
C SER A 50 -17.39 4.38 -16.32
N GLU A 51 -17.82 5.42 -15.59
CA GLU A 51 -18.94 6.29 -15.92
C GLU A 51 -18.62 7.75 -15.51
N PRO A 52 -19.23 8.76 -16.15
CA PRO A 52 -19.08 10.15 -15.72
C PRO A 52 -19.44 10.35 -14.25
N VAL A 53 -18.61 11.09 -13.53
CA VAL A 53 -18.69 11.26 -12.07
C VAL A 53 -19.39 12.55 -11.68
N GLU A 54 -20.03 12.55 -10.52
CA GLU A 54 -20.63 13.74 -9.91
C GLU A 54 -19.65 14.40 -8.95
N GLY A 55 -19.85 15.68 -8.63
CA GLY A 55 -19.01 16.43 -7.70
C GLY A 55 -17.84 17.17 -8.35
N ASP A 56 -16.81 17.44 -7.56
CA ASP A 56 -15.67 18.30 -7.92
C ASP A 56 -14.33 17.56 -7.99
N SER A 57 -14.32 16.25 -7.75
CA SER A 57 -13.10 15.47 -7.67
C SER A 57 -13.28 13.99 -7.96
N TYR A 58 -12.18 13.31 -8.31
CA TYR A 58 -12.15 11.88 -8.56
C TYR A 58 -10.82 11.26 -8.14
N MET A 59 -10.88 10.13 -7.43
CA MET A 59 -9.70 9.34 -7.09
C MET A 59 -9.34 8.39 -8.24
N ILE A 60 -8.18 8.62 -8.83
CA ILE A 60 -7.66 7.85 -9.96
C ILE A 60 -6.96 6.60 -9.43
N THR A 61 -7.22 5.46 -10.06
CA THR A 61 -6.66 4.15 -9.67
C THR A 61 -6.06 3.44 -10.88
N GLY A 62 -5.38 2.31 -10.67
CA GLY A 62 -4.86 1.48 -11.76
C GLY A 62 -3.65 2.07 -12.48
N LEU A 63 -2.92 2.97 -11.83
CA LEU A 63 -1.72 3.60 -12.38
C LEU A 63 -0.48 2.72 -12.23
N THR A 64 0.45 2.86 -13.16
CA THR A 64 1.75 2.18 -13.14
C THR A 64 2.77 3.04 -12.40
N SER A 65 3.38 2.49 -11.35
CA SER A 65 4.39 3.20 -10.56
C SER A 65 5.62 3.52 -11.40
N GLY A 66 6.10 4.76 -11.30
CA GLY A 66 7.25 5.28 -12.04
C GLY A 66 6.89 6.09 -13.28
N GLU A 67 5.62 6.06 -13.72
CA GLU A 67 5.17 6.73 -14.94
C GLU A 67 4.68 8.16 -14.69
N ASP A 68 4.88 9.01 -15.71
CA ASP A 68 4.39 10.40 -15.74
C ASP A 68 3.00 10.44 -16.40
N TYR A 69 2.04 11.07 -15.75
CA TYR A 69 0.65 11.18 -16.21
C TYR A 69 0.18 12.64 -16.30
N THR A 70 -0.87 12.85 -17.07
CA THR A 70 -1.65 14.09 -17.10
C THR A 70 -3.13 13.78 -17.26
N VAL A 71 -3.98 14.66 -16.74
CA VAL A 71 -5.43 14.47 -16.64
C VAL A 71 -6.15 15.63 -17.31
N ARG A 72 -7.31 15.35 -17.91
CA ARG A 72 -8.26 16.37 -18.36
C ARG A 72 -9.68 15.98 -17.95
N VAL A 73 -10.57 16.96 -17.90
CA VAL A 73 -11.97 16.74 -17.50
C VAL A 73 -12.90 17.33 -18.55
N THR A 74 -13.98 16.62 -18.86
CA THR A 74 -15.04 17.08 -19.75
C THR A 74 -16.36 17.11 -18.98
N ALA A 75 -17.05 18.26 -19.00
CA ALA A 75 -18.40 18.36 -18.45
C ALA A 75 -19.43 17.75 -19.41
N ILE A 76 -20.36 16.96 -18.88
CA ILE A 76 -21.38 16.23 -19.62
C ILE A 76 -22.74 16.48 -18.97
N THR A 77 -23.73 16.80 -19.79
CA THR A 77 -25.15 16.88 -19.44
C THR A 77 -25.92 15.87 -20.29
N PRO A 78 -27.18 15.53 -19.98
CA PRO A 78 -27.98 14.64 -20.82
C PRO A 78 -28.10 15.12 -22.28
N GLU A 79 -28.06 16.42 -22.53
CA GLU A 79 -28.25 17.03 -23.84
C GLU A 79 -26.94 17.35 -24.57
N VAL A 80 -25.87 17.64 -23.82
CA VAL A 80 -24.61 18.17 -24.37
C VAL A 80 -23.40 17.54 -23.72
N HIS A 81 -22.47 17.10 -24.58
CA HIS A 81 -21.10 16.78 -24.22
C HIS A 81 -20.22 18.00 -24.47
N GLY A 82 -19.56 18.49 -23.43
CA GLY A 82 -18.63 19.61 -23.52
C GLY A 82 -17.35 19.28 -24.28
N THR A 83 -16.48 20.27 -24.35
CA THR A 83 -15.09 20.12 -24.80
C THR A 83 -14.22 19.69 -23.62
N PRO A 84 -13.14 18.91 -23.84
CA PRO A 84 -12.19 18.63 -22.79
C PRO A 84 -11.48 19.89 -22.30
N SER A 85 -11.23 19.96 -21.00
CA SER A 85 -10.41 21.00 -20.38
C SER A 85 -9.00 21.03 -20.96
N GLN A 86 -8.24 22.08 -20.62
CA GLN A 86 -6.79 22.01 -20.70
C GLN A 86 -6.26 20.87 -19.82
N GLU A 87 -5.09 20.33 -20.20
CA GLU A 87 -4.39 19.27 -19.47
C GLU A 87 -3.92 19.79 -18.10
N SER A 88 -3.93 18.93 -17.08
CA SER A 88 -3.31 19.21 -15.79
C SER A 88 -1.81 19.38 -15.94
N GLU A 89 -1.17 19.89 -14.89
CA GLU A 89 0.28 19.69 -14.75
C GLU A 89 0.61 18.19 -14.79
N ILE A 90 1.78 17.87 -15.35
CA ILE A 90 2.28 16.50 -15.36
C ILE A 90 2.64 16.11 -13.93
N PHE A 91 2.18 14.94 -13.49
CA PHE A 91 2.53 14.37 -12.20
C PHE A 91 3.09 12.97 -12.39
N LYS A 92 4.03 12.57 -11.53
CA LYS A 92 4.56 11.21 -11.51
C LYS A 92 3.80 10.40 -10.48
N TYR A 93 3.32 9.22 -10.86
CA TYR A 93 2.75 8.30 -9.89
C TYR A 93 3.86 7.41 -9.33
N GLU A 94 4.07 7.46 -8.02
CA GLU A 94 4.97 6.55 -7.32
C GLU A 94 4.15 5.77 -6.30
N ASN A 95 4.11 4.44 -6.45
CA ASN A 95 3.57 3.58 -5.40
C ASN A 95 4.61 3.48 -4.29
N VAL A 96 4.61 4.49 -3.42
CA VAL A 96 5.46 4.52 -2.23
C VAL A 96 4.80 3.66 -1.18
N ILE A 97 5.15 2.37 -1.17
CA ILE A 97 4.84 1.56 0.00
C ILE A 97 5.84 1.99 1.08
N GLU A 98 5.36 2.66 2.11
CA GLU A 98 6.21 3.10 3.22
C GLU A 98 6.87 1.89 3.86
N ASN A 99 8.20 1.84 3.80
CA ASN A 99 8.96 0.80 4.47
C ASN A 99 8.92 1.04 5.98
N GLU A 100 8.41 0.07 6.74
CA GLU A 100 8.47 0.08 8.20
C GLU A 100 9.71 -0.70 8.65
N LYS A 101 10.61 -0.06 9.39
CA LYS A 101 11.80 -0.73 9.92
C LYS A 101 11.41 -1.89 10.85
N PRO A 102 12.10 -3.04 10.78
CA PRO A 102 11.87 -4.15 11.69
C PRO A 102 11.99 -3.70 13.16
N SER A 103 11.01 -4.07 13.97
CA SER A 103 11.03 -3.85 15.42
C SER A 103 10.19 -4.87 16.16
N PHE A 104 10.57 -5.17 17.40
CA PHE A 104 9.74 -5.98 18.29
C PHE A 104 8.56 -5.16 18.79
N VAL A 105 7.36 -5.72 18.61
CA VAL A 105 6.15 -5.28 19.32
C VAL A 105 6.11 -5.90 20.71
N VAL A 106 6.52 -7.17 20.81
CA VAL A 106 6.71 -7.90 22.07
C VAL A 106 8.01 -8.68 21.92
N ALA A 107 8.99 -8.38 22.75
CA ALA A 107 10.24 -9.12 22.80
C ALA A 107 10.03 -10.51 23.45
N PRO A 108 10.91 -11.49 23.20
CA PRO A 108 10.95 -12.72 23.98
C PRO A 108 11.05 -12.45 25.48
N ASP A 109 10.25 -13.16 26.28
CA ASP A 109 10.36 -13.16 27.74
C ASP A 109 11.14 -14.38 28.24
N ASP A 110 11.73 -14.26 29.44
CA ASP A 110 12.38 -15.36 30.13
C ASP A 110 11.36 -16.45 30.50
N VAL A 111 11.76 -17.71 30.34
CA VAL A 111 10.94 -18.88 30.67
C VAL A 111 11.70 -19.84 31.58
N THR A 112 11.03 -20.30 32.63
CA THR A 112 11.49 -21.40 33.48
C THR A 112 10.62 -22.62 33.24
N VAL A 113 11.23 -23.74 32.88
CA VAL A 113 10.52 -24.96 32.48
C VAL A 113 11.22 -26.19 33.05
N MET A 114 10.43 -27.22 33.39
CA MET A 114 10.99 -28.48 33.90
C MET A 114 11.57 -29.34 32.78
N LYS A 115 12.62 -30.10 33.10
CA LYS A 115 13.19 -31.13 32.21
C LYS A 115 12.10 -32.10 31.75
N GLY A 116 12.14 -32.45 30.46
CA GLY A 116 11.17 -33.34 29.82
C GLY A 116 9.85 -32.68 29.41
N ALA A 117 9.57 -31.44 29.84
CA ALA A 117 8.39 -30.71 29.40
C ALA A 117 8.61 -30.07 28.01
N LYS A 118 7.54 -29.50 27.44
CA LYS A 118 7.58 -28.67 26.23
C LYS A 118 7.82 -27.21 26.61
N MET A 119 8.55 -26.50 25.77
CA MET A 119 8.81 -25.06 25.91
C MET A 119 8.45 -24.31 24.62
N LYS A 120 7.99 -23.08 24.78
CA LYS A 120 7.76 -22.14 23.67
C LYS A 120 8.22 -20.74 24.10
N ILE A 121 9.08 -20.13 23.30
CA ILE A 121 9.48 -18.71 23.42
C ILE A 121 8.92 -18.00 22.19
N SER A 122 8.27 -16.86 22.37
CA SER A 122 7.61 -16.14 21.28
C SER A 122 8.03 -14.68 21.24
N ALA A 123 8.16 -14.14 20.03
CA ALA A 123 8.35 -12.72 19.77
C ALA A 123 7.31 -12.24 18.77
N LYS A 124 6.72 -11.07 19.04
CA LYS A 124 5.88 -10.37 18.07
C LYS A 124 6.69 -9.24 17.44
N PHE A 125 6.69 -9.16 16.12
CA PHE A 125 7.44 -8.16 15.38
C PHE A 125 6.55 -7.46 14.35
N LYS A 126 7.03 -6.30 13.90
CA LYS A 126 6.44 -5.53 12.81
C LYS A 126 7.55 -5.04 11.88
N GLY A 127 7.15 -4.66 10.68
CA GLY A 127 8.04 -4.19 9.62
C GLY A 127 7.44 -4.44 8.25
N TYR A 128 7.83 -3.61 7.29
CA TYR A 128 7.45 -3.74 5.90
C TYR A 128 8.66 -3.45 4.99
N PRO A 129 9.01 -4.34 4.05
CA PRO A 129 8.42 -5.67 3.82
C PRO A 129 8.51 -6.59 5.04
N ALA A 130 7.73 -7.68 5.06
CA ALA A 130 7.66 -8.59 6.20
C ALA A 130 9.08 -9.05 6.60
N PRO A 131 9.52 -8.81 7.85
CA PRO A 131 10.86 -9.16 8.29
C PRO A 131 11.11 -10.68 8.28
N GLU A 132 12.33 -11.06 7.95
CA GLU A 132 12.86 -12.40 8.24
C GLU A 132 13.30 -12.46 9.72
N VAL A 133 13.02 -13.57 10.40
CA VAL A 133 13.34 -13.77 11.82
C VAL A 133 14.22 -14.99 11.99
N GLN A 134 15.33 -14.80 12.70
CA GLN A 134 16.28 -15.84 13.08
C GLN A 134 16.33 -15.92 14.61
N TRP A 135 16.50 -17.13 15.14
CA TRP A 135 16.69 -17.37 16.57
C TRP A 135 18.10 -17.85 16.83
N PHE A 136 18.69 -17.40 17.93
CA PHE A 136 20.02 -17.78 18.34
C PHE A 136 20.00 -18.34 19.76
N LYS A 137 20.89 -19.29 20.02
CA LYS A 137 21.26 -19.71 21.37
C LYS A 137 22.74 -19.48 21.55
N HIS A 138 23.14 -18.73 22.57
CA HIS A 138 24.55 -18.38 22.79
C HIS A 138 25.24 -17.85 21.51
N ARG A 139 24.53 -16.99 20.76
CA ARG A 139 24.96 -16.40 19.48
C ARG A 139 25.15 -17.39 18.32
N LYS A 140 24.72 -18.64 18.48
CA LYS A 140 24.71 -19.64 17.41
C LYS A 140 23.30 -19.74 16.85
N GLU A 141 23.17 -19.56 15.55
CA GLU A 141 21.88 -19.64 14.86
C GLU A 141 21.26 -21.02 15.06
N ILE A 142 19.97 -21.01 15.33
CA ILE A 142 19.15 -22.17 15.52
C ILE A 142 18.38 -22.45 14.23
N PHE A 143 18.46 -23.68 13.75
CA PHE A 143 17.69 -24.15 12.62
C PHE A 143 16.66 -25.19 13.08
N SER A 144 15.50 -25.21 12.43
CA SER A 144 14.46 -26.19 12.72
C SER A 144 14.95 -27.62 12.50
N GLY A 145 14.63 -28.50 13.45
CA GLY A 145 14.88 -29.93 13.41
C GLY A 145 13.72 -30.71 14.05
N GLN A 146 13.95 -31.96 14.43
CA GLN A 146 12.88 -32.81 14.96
C GLN A 146 12.43 -32.43 16.38
N ARG A 147 13.36 -32.07 17.26
CA ARG A 147 13.07 -31.78 18.68
C ARG A 147 12.78 -30.30 18.94
N LEU A 148 13.42 -29.43 18.18
CA LEU A 148 13.32 -27.98 18.29
C LEU A 148 12.95 -27.43 16.92
N TRP A 149 12.01 -26.51 16.84
CA TRP A 149 11.61 -25.91 15.57
C TRP A 149 11.12 -24.48 15.73
N ILE A 150 11.27 -23.71 14.66
CA ILE A 150 10.85 -22.31 14.57
C ILE A 150 9.59 -22.24 13.71
N GLU A 151 8.59 -21.49 14.19
CA GLU A 151 7.37 -21.16 13.44
C GLU A 151 7.19 -19.66 13.38
N THR A 152 6.93 -19.13 12.19
CA THR A 152 6.59 -17.71 12.01
C THR A 152 5.25 -17.60 11.32
N ILE A 153 4.25 -17.07 12.02
CA ILE A 153 2.88 -16.94 11.54
C ILE A 153 2.37 -15.54 11.92
N ALA A 154 1.89 -14.78 10.93
CA ALA A 154 1.21 -13.50 11.14
C ALA A 154 1.96 -12.51 12.07
N GLY A 155 3.26 -12.31 11.83
CA GLY A 155 4.09 -11.37 12.61
C GLY A 155 4.47 -11.87 14.01
N VAL A 156 4.26 -13.15 14.30
CA VAL A 156 4.73 -13.81 15.52
C VAL A 156 5.69 -14.92 15.13
N SER A 157 6.92 -14.86 15.63
CA SER A 157 7.88 -15.96 15.54
C SER A 157 7.94 -16.68 16.87
N SER A 158 8.09 -18.00 16.84
CA SER A 158 8.17 -18.83 18.03
C SER A 158 9.24 -19.91 17.89
N LEU A 159 10.10 -20.01 18.91
CA LEU A 159 11.00 -21.13 19.12
C LEU A 159 10.32 -22.16 20.02
N ASN A 160 10.10 -23.36 19.49
CA ASN A 160 9.46 -24.46 20.22
C ASN A 160 10.46 -25.56 20.51
N VAL A 161 10.38 -26.16 21.71
CA VAL A 161 11.17 -27.33 22.12
C VAL A 161 10.21 -28.40 22.62
N GLY A 162 10.22 -29.56 21.96
CA GLY A 162 9.30 -30.66 22.21
C GLY A 162 9.60 -31.45 23.49
N GLU A 163 10.86 -31.48 23.90
CA GLU A 163 11.33 -32.12 25.14
C GLU A 163 12.58 -31.38 25.62
N VAL A 164 12.44 -30.65 26.73
CA VAL A 164 13.52 -29.83 27.32
C VAL A 164 14.59 -30.73 27.97
N ARG A 165 15.86 -30.41 27.70
CA ARG A 165 17.07 -31.03 28.24
C ARG A 165 17.92 -30.00 29.00
N GLU A 166 18.87 -30.47 29.80
CA GLU A 166 19.81 -29.58 30.52
C GLU A 166 20.57 -28.66 29.56
N ASP A 167 21.04 -29.18 28.42
CA ASP A 167 21.71 -28.40 27.39
C ASP A 167 20.80 -27.39 26.65
N ASP A 168 19.49 -27.33 26.96
CA ASP A 168 18.59 -26.28 26.48
C ASP A 168 18.62 -25.04 27.36
N GLU A 169 19.21 -25.08 28.56
CA GLU A 169 19.43 -23.88 29.37
C GLU A 169 20.40 -22.91 28.67
N GLY A 170 20.09 -21.61 28.71
CA GLY A 170 20.97 -20.57 28.17
C GLY A 170 20.24 -19.36 27.63
N ASP A 171 21.03 -18.43 27.10
CA ASP A 171 20.53 -17.16 26.54
C ASP A 171 20.08 -17.35 25.09
N TYR A 172 18.84 -16.93 24.83
CA TYR A 172 18.22 -16.91 23.52
C TYR A 172 18.01 -15.47 23.03
N SER A 173 18.21 -15.23 21.73
CA SER A 173 18.04 -13.91 21.10
C SER A 173 17.53 -14.01 19.68
#